data_AF-A0A510JDT0-F1
#
_entry.id   AF-A0A510JDT0-F1
#
_cell.length_a   1.000
_cell.length_b   1.000
_cell.length_c   1.000
_cell.angle_alpha   90.00
_cell.angle_beta   90.00
_cell.angle_gamma   90.00
#
_symmetry.space_group_name_H-M   'P 1'
#
loop_
_entity.id
_entity.type
_entity.pdbx_description
1 polymer ?
#
loop_
_entity_poly.entity_id
_entity_poly.type
_entity_poly.pdbx_seq_one_letter_code
_entity_poly.pdbx_strand_id
1 'polypeptide(L)'
;MKKSILKILKKNKIKDDEENIIVDSLEFIRLIADLEESYKIKFDDEDLIFENFSSINRIIEIIKKRKLLNYKNYLNQKIKVKVDRKLGDKHPEYGYIYSLNYGYIPNTESEDGEEIDVYILGEFDPLEEFEGVCRAIIYRIDDIENKLIVTAEDKKYSIDQIEALVEFQERFFKTEIIMEK
;
A
#
# COMPACT_ATOMS: atom_id res chain seq x y z
N MET A 1 6.43 -9.01 6.62
CA MET A 1 6.23 -8.26 7.89
C MET A 1 6.78 -8.94 9.15
N LYS A 2 6.24 -10.07 9.65
CA LYS A 2 6.66 -10.72 10.94
C LYS A 2 8.18 -10.78 11.18
N LYS A 3 8.96 -11.29 10.22
CA LYS A 3 10.42 -11.38 10.31
C LYS A 3 11.12 -10.02 10.50
N SER A 4 10.57 -8.95 9.92
CA SER A 4 11.12 -7.58 10.06
C SER A 4 10.83 -7.04 11.45
N ILE A 5 9.59 -7.19 11.95
CA ILE A 5 9.22 -6.79 13.32
C ILE A 5 10.10 -7.50 14.36
N LEU A 6 10.32 -8.81 14.21
CA LEU A 6 11.23 -9.56 15.09
C LEU A 6 12.66 -8.98 15.12
N LYS A 7 13.16 -8.46 13.99
CA LYS A 7 14.47 -7.78 13.96
C LYS A 7 14.44 -6.46 14.72
N ILE A 8 13.36 -5.69 14.60
CA ILE A 8 13.17 -4.42 15.32
C ILE A 8 13.08 -4.66 16.83
N LEU A 9 12.32 -5.67 17.28
CA LEU A 9 12.23 -6.04 18.69
C LEU A 9 13.61 -6.41 19.26
N LYS A 10 14.38 -7.24 18.53
CA LYS A 10 15.76 -7.61 18.90
C LYS A 10 16.70 -6.41 18.93
N LYS A 11 16.62 -5.50 17.96
CA LYS A 11 17.40 -4.25 17.91
C LYS A 11 17.16 -3.42 19.18
N ASN A 12 15.91 -3.37 19.63
CA ASN A 12 15.49 -2.61 20.82
C ASN A 12 15.66 -3.36 22.14
N LYS A 13 16.19 -4.59 22.13
CA LYS A 13 16.35 -5.47 23.31
C LYS A 13 15.03 -5.80 24.01
N ILE A 14 13.92 -5.72 23.28
CA ILE A 14 12.58 -6.02 23.79
C ILE A 14 12.45 -7.54 23.88
N LYS A 15 11.94 -8.04 25.01
CA LYS A 15 11.63 -9.46 25.17
C LYS A 15 10.35 -9.78 24.41
N ASP A 16 10.46 -10.74 23.49
CA ASP A 16 9.34 -11.28 22.73
C ASP A 16 9.18 -12.78 22.99
N ASP A 17 7.99 -13.22 23.38
CA ASP A 17 7.59 -14.63 23.39
C ASP A 17 6.51 -14.91 22.33
N GLU A 18 6.62 -14.26 21.16
CA GLU A 18 5.68 -14.24 20.01
C GLU A 18 4.24 -13.78 20.31
N GLU A 19 3.66 -14.18 21.44
CA GLU A 19 2.30 -13.90 21.89
C GLU A 19 2.21 -12.72 22.84
N ASN A 20 3.26 -12.46 23.64
CA ASN A 20 3.35 -11.31 24.53
C ASN A 20 4.65 -10.52 24.31
N ILE A 21 4.48 -9.22 24.13
CA ILE A 21 5.55 -8.25 24.08
C ILE A 21 5.41 -7.40 25.34
N ILE A 22 6.45 -7.42 26.16
CA ILE A 22 6.54 -6.59 27.38
C ILE A 22 7.58 -5.52 27.11
N VAL A 23 7.15 -4.26 27.20
CA VAL A 23 7.97 -3.08 26.94
C VAL A 23 7.84 -2.09 28.08
N ASP A 24 8.94 -1.48 28.49
CA ASP A 24 8.90 -0.27 29.31
C ASP A 24 8.65 0.99 28.45
N SER A 25 8.50 2.15 29.09
CA SER A 25 8.23 3.41 28.39
C SER A 25 9.31 3.82 27.39
N LEU A 26 10.59 3.54 27.68
CA LEU A 26 11.70 3.91 26.81
C LEU A 26 11.84 2.95 25.62
N GLU A 27 11.67 1.65 25.88
CA GLU A 27 11.59 0.61 24.86
C GLU A 27 10.43 0.86 23.89
N PHE A 28 9.27 1.26 24.43
CA PHE A 28 8.10 1.59 23.64
C PHE A 28 8.36 2.76 22.68
N ILE A 29 8.91 3.88 23.17
CA ILE A 29 9.23 5.04 22.32
C ILE A 29 10.16 4.65 21.17
N ARG A 30 11.19 3.82 21.44
CA ARG A 30 12.13 3.38 20.40
C ARG A 30 11.50 2.41 19.42
N LEU A 31 10.64 1.50 19.90
CA LEU A 31 9.87 0.60 19.05
C LEU A 31 9.00 1.38 18.07
N ILE A 32 8.26 2.38 18.56
CA ILE A 32 7.40 3.22 17.72
C ILE A 32 8.23 3.93 16.64
N ALA A 33 9.32 4.61 17.02
CA ALA A 33 10.18 5.32 16.08
C ALA A 33 10.74 4.39 14.99
N ASP A 34 11.22 3.20 15.38
CA ASP A 34 11.77 2.22 14.44
C ASP A 34 10.69 1.64 13.50
N LEU A 35 9.46 1.46 13.99
CA LEU A 35 8.33 0.99 13.17
C LEU A 35 7.90 2.06 12.16
N GLU A 36 7.76 3.32 12.59
CA GLU A 36 7.43 4.44 11.72
C GLU A 36 8.48 4.62 10.61
N GLU A 37 9.76 4.59 10.97
CA GLU A 37 10.86 4.69 10.01
C GLU A 37 10.87 3.51 9.02
N SER A 38 10.71 2.28 9.52
CA SER A 38 10.81 1.06 8.70
C SER A 38 9.66 0.88 7.73
N TYR A 39 8.45 1.31 8.12
CA TYR A 39 7.24 1.11 7.33
C TYR A 39 6.70 2.39 6.68
N LYS A 40 7.38 3.53 6.88
CA LYS A 40 6.98 4.85 6.36
C LYS A 40 5.54 5.22 6.73
N ILE A 41 5.19 4.95 7.98
CA ILE A 41 3.88 5.27 8.56
C ILE A 41 4.05 6.27 9.70
N LYS A 42 2.93 6.87 10.12
CA LYS A 42 2.83 7.61 11.37
C LYS A 42 1.71 7.01 12.22
N PHE A 43 1.98 6.81 13.51
CA PHE A 43 0.95 6.45 14.47
C PHE A 43 0.34 7.71 15.07
N ASP A 44 -0.98 7.70 15.26
CA ASP A 44 -1.65 8.79 15.97
C ASP A 44 -1.65 8.49 17.47
N ASP A 45 -1.88 9.50 18.31
CA ASP A 45 -1.92 9.36 19.78
C ASP A 45 -2.87 8.23 20.25
N GLU A 46 -3.98 8.01 19.55
CA GLU A 46 -4.95 6.95 19.85
C GLU A 46 -4.40 5.53 19.61
N ASP A 47 -3.42 5.37 18.73
CA ASP A 47 -2.78 4.09 18.50
C ASP A 47 -1.78 3.73 19.59
N LEU A 48 -1.17 4.75 20.23
CA LEU A 48 -0.01 4.63 21.14
C LEU A 48 -0.36 4.08 22.52
N ILE A 49 -1.21 3.07 22.55
CA ILE A 49 -1.55 2.28 23.73
C ILE A 49 -0.79 0.96 23.71
N PHE A 50 -0.20 0.56 24.85
CA PHE A 50 0.59 -0.67 24.96
C PHE A 50 -0.14 -1.92 24.47
N GLU A 51 -1.46 -1.97 24.66
CA GLU A 51 -2.28 -3.10 24.23
C GLU A 51 -2.18 -3.33 22.70
N ASN A 52 -2.07 -2.27 21.87
CA ASN A 52 -1.90 -2.40 20.43
C ASN A 52 -0.54 -3.00 20.02
N PHE A 53 0.44 -2.95 20.92
CA PHE A 53 1.81 -3.45 20.69
C PHE A 53 2.15 -4.66 21.56
N SER A 54 1.13 -5.25 22.21
CA SER A 54 1.29 -6.37 23.14
C SER A 54 1.60 -7.70 22.47
N SER A 55 1.50 -7.80 21.13
CA SER A 55 1.88 -8.99 20.38
C SER A 55 2.29 -8.63 18.95
N ILE A 56 3.07 -9.50 18.31
CA ILE A 56 3.50 -9.29 16.92
C ILE A 56 2.30 -9.15 15.98
N ASN A 57 1.25 -9.95 16.19
CA ASN A 57 0.06 -9.89 15.35
C ASN A 57 -0.66 -8.56 15.46
N ARG A 58 -0.82 -8.00 16.67
CA ARG A 58 -1.43 -6.67 16.84
C ARG A 58 -0.59 -5.57 16.20
N ILE A 59 0.75 -5.66 16.31
CA ILE A 59 1.67 -4.75 15.61
C ILE A 59 1.47 -4.84 14.09
N ILE A 60 1.35 -6.05 13.53
CA ILE A 60 1.07 -6.25 12.10
C ILE A 60 -0.26 -5.59 11.71
N GLU A 61 -1.32 -5.82 12.48
CA GLU A 61 -2.64 -5.25 12.19
C GLU A 61 -2.65 -3.72 12.21
N ILE A 62 -1.98 -3.09 13.17
CA ILE A 62 -1.93 -1.63 13.25
C ILE A 62 -1.08 -1.03 12.14
N ILE A 63 0.04 -1.68 11.75
CA ILE A 63 0.83 -1.28 10.59
C ILE A 63 -0.01 -1.41 9.31
N LYS A 64 -0.70 -2.53 9.11
CA LYS A 64 -1.58 -2.73 7.95
C LYS A 64 -2.68 -1.68 7.90
N LYS A 65 -3.34 -1.38 9.04
CA LYS A 65 -4.33 -0.30 9.16
C LYS A 65 -3.74 1.03 8.70
N ARG A 66 -2.54 1.39 9.17
CA ARG A 66 -1.90 2.66 8.85
C ARG A 66 -1.45 2.76 7.39
N LYS A 67 -0.83 1.71 6.85
CA LYS A 67 -0.46 1.63 5.44
C LYS A 67 -1.66 1.77 4.48
N LEU A 68 -2.86 1.38 4.90
CA LEU A 68 -4.06 1.46 4.07
C LEU A 68 -4.86 2.74 4.26
N LEU A 69 -4.57 3.52 5.31
CA LEU A 69 -5.40 4.65 5.70
C LEU A 69 -5.48 5.71 4.60
N ASN A 70 -4.33 6.06 4.01
CA ASN A 70 -4.23 7.07 2.95
C ASN A 70 -5.02 6.66 1.69
N TYR A 71 -5.05 5.36 1.40
CA TYR A 71 -5.66 4.80 0.19
C TYR A 71 -7.18 4.60 0.33
N LYS A 72 -7.65 4.27 1.53
CA LYS A 72 -9.07 4.01 1.78
C LYS A 72 -9.98 5.20 1.47
N ASN A 73 -9.49 6.42 1.63
CA ASN A 73 -10.26 7.63 1.32
C ASN A 73 -10.59 7.77 -0.17
N TYR A 74 -9.88 7.06 -1.05
CA TYR A 74 -10.15 7.06 -2.48
C TYR A 74 -11.13 5.97 -2.92
N LEU A 75 -11.34 4.92 -2.11
CA LEU A 75 -12.25 3.84 -2.49
C LEU A 75 -13.66 4.39 -2.77
N ASN A 76 -14.22 3.95 -3.89
CA ASN A 76 -15.50 4.39 -4.44
C ASN A 76 -15.62 5.88 -4.78
N GLN A 77 -14.53 6.65 -4.69
CA GLN A 77 -14.50 8.05 -5.10
C GLN A 77 -14.16 8.17 -6.58
N LYS A 78 -14.70 9.22 -7.20
CA LYS A 78 -14.30 9.64 -8.53
C LYS A 78 -12.99 10.41 -8.44
N ILE A 79 -11.97 9.97 -9.17
CA ILE A 79 -10.63 10.56 -9.11
C ILE A 79 -10.10 10.86 -10.51
N LYS A 80 -9.36 11.96 -10.60
CA LYS A 80 -8.65 12.36 -11.81
C LYS A 80 -7.22 11.82 -11.76
N VAL A 81 -6.84 11.11 -12.81
CA VAL A 81 -5.53 10.47 -12.97
C VAL A 81 -4.82 11.15 -14.13
N LYS A 82 -3.54 11.50 -13.93
CA LYS A 82 -2.65 11.93 -15.00
C LYS A 82 -1.77 10.75 -15.40
N VAL A 83 -1.76 10.41 -16.68
CA VAL A 83 -1.05 9.23 -17.19
C VAL A 83 0.41 9.59 -17.45
N ASP A 84 1.32 8.79 -16.89
CA ASP A 84 2.77 8.95 -17.04
C ASP A 84 3.41 7.79 -17.83
N ARG A 85 2.72 6.64 -17.86
CA ARG A 85 3.06 5.44 -18.64
C ARG A 85 1.81 4.98 -19.37
N LYS A 86 1.79 5.19 -20.67
CA LYS A 86 0.68 4.82 -21.54
C LYS A 86 0.68 3.32 -21.77
N LEU A 87 -0.49 2.79 -22.12
CA LEU A 87 -0.58 1.43 -22.64
C LEU A 87 0.40 1.26 -23.81
N GLY A 88 1.27 0.24 -23.71
CA GLY A 88 2.31 -0.06 -24.68
C GLY A 88 3.67 0.58 -24.40
N ASP A 89 3.78 1.48 -23.42
CA ASP A 89 5.07 2.05 -23.02
C ASP A 89 5.97 1.00 -22.39
N LYS A 90 7.28 1.15 -22.60
CA LYS A 90 8.29 0.30 -21.98
C LYS A 90 8.72 0.90 -20.65
N HIS A 91 8.83 0.08 -19.61
CA HIS A 91 9.38 0.51 -18.33
C HIS A 91 10.82 1.03 -18.53
N PRO A 92 11.16 2.22 -18.00
CA PRO A 92 12.45 2.89 -18.26
C PRO A 92 13.66 2.04 -17.85
N GLU A 93 13.56 1.31 -16.74
CA GLU A 93 14.66 0.50 -16.19
C GLU A 93 14.53 -1.01 -16.47
N TYR A 94 13.38 -1.61 -16.15
CA TYR A 94 13.21 -3.07 -16.13
C TYR A 94 12.74 -3.68 -17.46
N GLY A 95 12.44 -2.86 -18.46
CA GLY A 95 12.23 -3.29 -19.84
C GLY A 95 10.99 -4.13 -20.16
N TYR A 96 10.07 -4.33 -19.21
CA TYR A 96 8.73 -4.84 -19.49
C TYR A 96 7.84 -3.77 -20.12
N ILE A 97 6.70 -4.17 -20.68
CA ILE A 97 5.74 -3.29 -21.33
C ILE A 97 4.54 -3.09 -20.40
N TYR A 98 4.06 -1.86 -20.27
CA TYR A 98 2.82 -1.55 -19.59
C TYR A 98 1.62 -2.05 -20.40
N SER A 99 0.95 -3.10 -19.92
CA SER A 99 -0.26 -3.63 -20.55
C SER A 99 -1.54 -2.85 -20.20
N LEU A 100 -1.41 -1.82 -19.37
CA LEU A 100 -2.46 -0.91 -18.92
C LEU A 100 -1.95 0.53 -18.98
N ASN A 101 -2.85 1.51 -19.00
CA ASN A 101 -2.47 2.87 -18.69
C ASN A 101 -2.16 2.97 -17.18
N TYR A 102 -1.05 3.62 -16.86
CA TYR A 102 -0.55 3.83 -15.51
C TYR A 102 -0.23 5.31 -15.32
N GLY A 103 -0.52 5.81 -14.12
CA GLY A 103 -0.44 7.22 -13.81
C GLY A 103 -0.53 7.47 -12.32
N TYR A 104 -0.78 8.72 -11.96
CA TYR A 104 -0.84 9.14 -10.56
C TYR A 104 -1.98 10.13 -10.33
N ILE A 105 -2.34 10.32 -9.05
CA ILE A 105 -3.31 11.33 -8.63
C ILE A 105 -2.56 12.65 -8.35
N PRO A 106 -2.81 13.74 -9.11
CA PRO A 106 -2.08 14.99 -8.93
C PRO A 106 -2.34 15.63 -7.54
N ASN A 107 -1.31 16.26 -6.98
CA ASN A 107 -1.35 16.94 -5.67
C ASN A 107 -1.66 15.98 -4.50
N THR A 108 -1.15 14.76 -4.57
CA THR A 108 -1.16 13.79 -3.48
C THR A 108 0.27 13.45 -3.07
N GLU A 109 0.45 12.80 -1.94
CA GLU A 109 1.75 12.33 -1.48
C GLU A 109 1.58 10.90 -0.92
N SER A 110 2.43 10.00 -1.38
CA SER A 110 2.53 8.59 -1.02
C SER A 110 3.67 8.38 0.00
N GLU A 111 3.85 7.16 0.51
CA GLU A 111 4.84 6.85 1.54
C GLU A 111 6.30 7.05 1.10
N ASP A 112 6.57 7.14 -0.19
CA ASP A 112 7.88 7.43 -0.80
C ASP A 112 8.13 8.94 -1.04
N GLY A 113 7.11 9.77 -0.88
CA GLY A 113 7.15 11.21 -1.16
C GLY A 113 6.74 11.61 -2.58
N GLU A 114 6.37 10.66 -3.43
CA GLU A 114 5.83 10.90 -4.78
C GLU A 114 4.29 10.85 -4.76
N GLU A 115 3.63 11.11 -5.88
CA GLU A 115 2.16 11.02 -5.94
C GLU A 115 1.64 9.57 -5.87
N ILE A 116 0.37 9.40 -5.46
CA ILE A 116 -0.25 8.08 -5.38
C ILE A 116 -0.47 7.51 -6.78
N ASP A 117 0.19 6.39 -7.05
CA ASP A 117 0.13 5.67 -8.31
C ASP A 117 -1.17 4.87 -8.51
N VAL A 118 -1.56 4.76 -9.79
CA VAL A 118 -2.85 4.25 -10.25
C VAL A 118 -2.71 3.41 -11.52
N TYR A 119 -3.32 2.22 -11.52
CA TYR A 119 -3.65 1.48 -12.73
C TYR A 119 -5.05 1.84 -13.23
N ILE A 120 -5.19 2.08 -14.53
CA ILE A 120 -6.48 2.30 -15.19
C ILE A 120 -6.86 1.02 -15.94
N LEU A 121 -7.95 0.36 -15.54
CA LEU A 121 -8.42 -0.86 -16.22
C LEU A 121 -9.59 -0.60 -17.16
N GLY A 122 -9.60 -1.37 -18.25
CA GLY A 122 -10.68 -1.41 -19.22
C GLY A 122 -10.56 -0.39 -20.33
N GLU A 123 -9.49 0.40 -20.36
CA GLU A 123 -9.17 1.34 -21.43
C GLU A 123 -8.06 0.75 -22.30
N PHE A 124 -8.32 0.65 -23.60
CA PHE A 124 -7.46 -0.06 -24.56
C PHE A 124 -6.71 0.86 -25.52
N ASP A 125 -6.89 2.17 -25.38
CA ASP A 125 -6.12 3.21 -26.08
C ASP A 125 -5.13 3.87 -25.12
N PRO A 126 -3.95 4.34 -25.60
CA PRO A 126 -3.07 5.22 -24.85
C PRO A 126 -3.79 6.50 -24.40
N LEU A 127 -3.69 6.84 -23.12
CA LEU A 127 -4.35 8.02 -22.53
C LEU A 127 -3.33 9.08 -22.09
N GLU A 128 -3.76 10.35 -22.02
CA GLU A 128 -3.00 11.42 -21.34
C GLU A 128 -3.55 11.68 -19.92
N GLU A 129 -4.87 11.57 -19.76
CA GLU A 129 -5.58 11.73 -18.50
C GLU A 129 -6.80 10.80 -18.48
N PHE A 130 -7.27 10.48 -17.27
CA PHE A 130 -8.46 9.67 -17.06
C PHE A 130 -9.23 10.17 -15.84
N GLU A 131 -10.55 10.12 -15.89
CA GLU A 131 -11.39 10.36 -14.72
C GLU A 131 -12.32 9.16 -14.54
N GLY A 132 -12.25 8.50 -13.39
CA GLY A 132 -12.98 7.28 -13.13
C GLY A 132 -13.15 7.02 -11.64
N VAL A 133 -13.72 5.87 -11.30
CA VAL A 133 -13.96 5.48 -9.92
C VAL A 133 -12.83 4.59 -9.44
N CYS A 134 -12.25 4.92 -8.28
CA CYS A 134 -11.30 4.02 -7.62
C CYS A 134 -12.06 2.82 -7.02
N ARG A 135 -11.75 1.61 -7.48
CA ARG A 135 -12.47 0.37 -7.15
C ARG A 135 -11.72 -0.53 -6.18
N ALA A 136 -10.40 -0.44 -6.14
CA ALA A 136 -9.58 -1.31 -5.30
C ALA A 136 -8.25 -0.67 -4.92
N ILE A 137 -7.65 -1.22 -3.87
CA ILE A 137 -6.27 -0.97 -3.46
C ILE A 137 -5.49 -2.26 -3.71
N ILE A 138 -4.34 -2.14 -4.36
CA ILE A 138 -3.32 -3.19 -4.39
C ILE A 138 -2.39 -2.95 -3.20
N TYR A 139 -2.60 -3.73 -2.13
CA TYR A 139 -1.78 -3.68 -0.94
C TYR A 139 -0.51 -4.50 -1.15
N ARG A 140 0.66 -3.85 -1.21
CA ARG A 140 1.95 -4.56 -1.25
C ARG A 140 2.41 -4.86 0.18
N ILE A 141 2.53 -6.14 0.50
CA ILE A 141 2.88 -6.64 1.84
C ILE A 141 4.39 -6.49 2.13
N ASP A 142 5.21 -6.60 1.08
CA ASP A 142 6.67 -6.56 1.14
C ASP A 142 7.30 -5.32 0.53
N ASP A 143 6.48 -4.34 0.15
CA ASP A 143 6.88 -3.01 -0.31
C ASP A 143 6.27 -1.94 0.60
N ILE A 144 6.67 -0.67 0.49
CA ILE A 144 6.09 0.43 1.25
C ILE A 144 4.90 1.05 0.52
N GLU A 145 4.90 1.07 -0.81
CA GLU A 145 3.88 1.73 -1.61
C GLU A 145 2.74 0.77 -1.98
N ASN A 146 1.52 1.25 -1.84
CA ASN A 146 0.36 0.59 -2.43
C ASN A 146 -0.01 1.29 -3.74
N LYS A 147 -0.83 0.61 -4.55
CA LYS A 147 -1.33 1.16 -5.82
C LYS A 147 -2.86 1.20 -5.78
N LEU A 148 -3.46 2.12 -6.53
CA LEU A 148 -4.91 2.16 -6.71
C LEU A 148 -5.33 1.60 -8.05
N ILE A 149 -6.58 1.13 -8.09
CA ILE A 149 -7.25 0.63 -9.28
C ILE A 149 -8.39 1.56 -9.63
N VAL A 150 -8.35 2.16 -10.82
CA VAL A 150 -9.40 3.05 -11.32
C VAL A 150 -10.02 2.47 -12.59
N THR A 151 -11.34 2.60 -12.70
CA THR A 151 -12.09 2.13 -13.86
C THR A 151 -13.13 3.17 -14.28
N ALA A 152 -13.69 3.02 -15.48
CA ALA A 152 -14.94 3.67 -15.81
C ALA A 152 -16.05 3.25 -14.81
N GLU A 153 -17.05 4.12 -14.60
CA GLU A 153 -18.07 3.95 -13.57
C GLU A 153 -18.90 2.67 -13.75
N ASP A 154 -19.19 2.29 -15.00
CA ASP A 154 -19.96 1.11 -15.39
C ASP A 154 -19.13 -0.18 -15.44
N LYS A 155 -17.79 -0.08 -15.35
CA LYS A 155 -16.89 -1.24 -15.37
C LYS A 155 -16.60 -1.73 -13.95
N LYS A 156 -16.70 -3.05 -13.77
CA LYS A 156 -16.36 -3.75 -12.53
C LYS A 156 -15.54 -4.98 -12.86
N TYR A 157 -14.55 -5.26 -12.02
CA TYR A 157 -13.68 -6.41 -12.14
C TYR A 157 -13.69 -7.18 -10.83
N SER A 158 -13.65 -8.50 -10.93
CA SER A 158 -13.36 -9.37 -9.80
C SER A 158 -11.89 -9.27 -9.39
N ILE A 159 -11.57 -9.75 -8.18
CA ILE A 159 -10.19 -9.82 -7.68
C ILE A 159 -9.29 -10.57 -8.67
N ASP A 160 -9.69 -11.78 -9.08
CA ASP A 160 -8.93 -12.60 -10.04
C ASP A 160 -8.67 -11.88 -11.37
N GLN A 161 -9.63 -11.09 -11.85
CA GLN A 161 -9.46 -10.28 -13.07
C GLN A 161 -8.47 -9.14 -12.86
N ILE A 162 -8.53 -8.46 -11.72
CA ILE A 162 -7.58 -7.40 -11.37
C ILE A 162 -6.17 -7.99 -11.30
N GLU A 163 -5.99 -9.07 -10.54
CA GLU A 163 -4.70 -9.77 -10.37
C GLU A 163 -4.10 -10.17 -11.71
N ALA A 164 -4.90 -10.75 -12.61
CA ALA A 164 -4.44 -11.14 -13.94
C ALA A 164 -4.01 -9.93 -14.80
N LEU A 165 -4.72 -8.81 -14.71
CA LEU A 165 -4.45 -7.62 -15.53
C LEU A 165 -3.22 -6.83 -15.05
N VAL A 166 -2.91 -6.88 -13.75
CA VAL A 166 -1.76 -6.18 -13.15
C VAL A 166 -0.52 -7.09 -12.96
N GLU A 167 -0.63 -8.38 -13.31
CA GLU A 167 0.44 -9.38 -13.13
C GLU A 167 1.78 -8.94 -13.72
N PHE A 168 1.78 -8.24 -14.86
CA PHE A 168 2.99 -7.84 -15.57
C PHE A 168 4.00 -7.10 -14.69
N GLN A 169 3.52 -6.34 -13.71
CA GLN A 169 4.31 -5.63 -12.71
C GLN A 169 4.13 -6.23 -11.31
N GLU A 170 2.91 -6.55 -10.89
CA GLU A 170 2.66 -6.99 -9.52
C GLU A 170 3.19 -8.40 -9.21
N ARG A 171 3.56 -9.20 -10.22
CA ARG A 171 4.26 -10.49 -10.02
C ARG A 171 5.60 -10.39 -9.28
N PHE A 172 6.18 -9.20 -9.23
CA PHE A 172 7.44 -8.95 -8.53
C PHE A 172 7.24 -8.62 -7.04
N PHE A 173 6.00 -8.49 -6.58
CA PHE A 173 5.62 -8.13 -5.22
C PHE A 173 4.68 -9.18 -4.61
N LYS A 174 4.53 -9.15 -3.28
CA LYS A 174 3.46 -9.88 -2.60
C LYS A 174 2.30 -8.96 -2.38
N THR A 175 1.20 -9.20 -3.09
CA THR A 175 0.05 -8.30 -3.12
C THR A 175 -1.21 -8.94 -2.53
N GLU A 176 -2.10 -8.09 -2.02
CA GLU A 176 -3.50 -8.40 -1.73
C GLU A 176 -4.38 -7.34 -2.38
N ILE A 177 -5.46 -7.75 -3.06
CA ILE A 177 -6.46 -6.81 -3.58
C ILE A 177 -7.50 -6.53 -2.50
N ILE A 178 -7.68 -5.26 -2.15
CA ILE A 178 -8.66 -4.81 -1.17
C ILE A 178 -9.74 -4.01 -1.89
N MET A 179 -10.97 -4.51 -1.82
CA MET A 179 -12.17 -3.86 -2.34
C MET A 179 -13.14 -3.60 -1.18
N GLU A 180 -13.88 -2.51 -1.25
CA GLU A 180 -14.98 -2.26 -0.32
C GLU A 180 -16.21 -3.09 -0.74
N LYS A 181 -16.96 -3.60 0.24
CA LYS A 181 -18.16 -4.43 0.02
C LYS A 181 -19.39 -3.58 -0.24
#